data_AF-A0A951BIF2-F1
#
_entry.id   AF-A0A951BIF2-F1
#
_cell.length_a   1.000
_cell.length_b   1.000
_cell.length_c   1.000
_cell.angle_alpha   90.00
_cell.angle_beta   90.00
_cell.angle_gamma   90.00
#
_symmetry.space_group_name_H-M   'P 1'
#
loop_
_entity.id
_entity.type
_entity.pdbx_description
1 polymer ?
#
loop_
_entity_poly.entity_id
_entity_poly.type
_entity_poly.pdbx_seq_one_letter_code
_entity_poly.pdbx_strand_id
1 'polypeptide(L)'
;MTEPVNTQEPEQKPASATHEDNQDENTSTEEEHHVDEASVRKGIVAAVANPGTTAANHNRRRRGRKSLGVGSFATKIDFRAETELDGDIVTGEKNIYYNLASIQDGSSGHYEFDAQTKEEIRATFVAPDDFEDLITFTKQRPVVIVRVPTWLGKRVIGFCLLDSVAASSMFGLDPSVGLQRLTKNWISKGAGYLLVGLSQAQADEINRHDLKRLGAELGQLDAKLVIVVADEIHFADDGMGDYLTEIRSRPRLEAMIEKHLRWRLEASPGLAETILARPDVVTLVTDALAHDSSPRKAARLARFLAEEVEHPESLVETVHAKLSRQAGRDLGDWFQGLPDLYSRSFVAALSVFNELPNETIAEAARSLYRKLSTVPRGAATSLPGQPVDHFASSRSARLTKLRARLTKTTVQTQHGPTPADVVEFVEAAYPSLVLRHIWQEYDDTQPALITWLQELGGHPSEEVRIRSGIAVGALASLAFDFLCRSVLVPWARSKDSRRREAAAVALDTANATPELRMAVRNLVHKWSEEEEPELVATAVRAYGSSVGTDQLDDVFKTFDLLAESENFTIVEAVC
;
A
#
# COMPACT_ATOMS: atom_id res chain seq x y z
N MET A 1 -12.43 -54.65 -45.34
CA MET A 1 -12.69 -55.19 -46.69
C MET A 1 -11.77 -54.43 -47.62
N THR A 2 -10.58 -54.97 -47.94
CA THR A 2 -10.27 -55.70 -49.20
C THR A 2 -10.64 -54.84 -50.42
N GLU A 3 -9.76 -54.44 -51.34
CA GLU A 3 -8.39 -54.82 -51.72
C GLU A 3 -7.77 -53.67 -52.59
N PRO A 4 -6.44 -53.66 -52.80
CA PRO A 4 -5.69 -52.73 -53.66
C PRO A 4 -5.43 -53.33 -55.06
N VAL A 5 -4.77 -52.60 -55.97
CA VAL A 5 -4.09 -53.04 -57.24
C VAL A 5 -3.86 -51.75 -58.09
N ASN A 6 -2.78 -51.51 -58.84
CA ASN A 6 -1.51 -52.18 -59.08
C ASN A 6 -0.67 -51.26 -60.02
N THR A 7 0.64 -51.42 -59.89
CA THR A 7 1.85 -51.09 -60.67
C THR A 7 1.77 -50.53 -62.11
N GLN A 8 2.78 -49.74 -62.53
CA GLN A 8 3.95 -50.17 -63.33
C GLN A 8 4.69 -48.98 -64.00
N GLU A 9 5.96 -48.76 -63.64
CA GLU A 9 7.07 -48.40 -64.57
C GLU A 9 7.32 -49.60 -65.53
N PRO A 10 8.09 -49.55 -66.65
CA PRO A 10 9.36 -48.83 -66.84
C PRO A 10 9.66 -48.35 -68.30
N GLU A 11 10.81 -47.70 -68.56
CA GLU A 11 11.86 -48.19 -69.48
C GLU A 11 12.98 -47.14 -69.76
N GLN A 12 14.22 -47.65 -69.68
CA GLN A 12 15.52 -47.01 -69.92
C GLN A 12 15.86 -47.04 -71.44
N LYS A 13 16.74 -46.20 -72.04
CA LYS A 13 18.24 -46.21 -72.07
C LYS A 13 18.69 -45.56 -73.44
N PRO A 14 19.98 -45.38 -73.84
CA PRO A 14 21.09 -44.50 -73.37
C PRO A 14 21.92 -43.77 -74.48
N ALA A 15 23.07 -43.19 -74.07
CA ALA A 15 24.37 -42.96 -74.78
C ALA A 15 24.59 -41.54 -75.37
N SER A 16 25.73 -40.83 -75.25
CA SER A 16 27.16 -41.12 -74.95
C SER A 16 27.81 -39.84 -74.36
N ALA A 17 28.56 -39.85 -73.24
CA ALA A 17 29.98 -40.18 -73.05
C ALA A 17 31.03 -39.26 -73.74
N THR A 18 31.70 -38.40 -72.96
CA THR A 18 33.17 -38.21 -73.02
C THR A 18 33.73 -37.64 -71.71
N HIS A 19 34.81 -38.29 -71.25
CA HIS A 19 35.82 -38.04 -70.18
C HIS A 19 36.10 -36.57 -69.75
N GLU A 20 36.62 -36.23 -68.55
CA GLU A 20 37.51 -36.93 -67.60
C GLU A 20 37.54 -36.21 -66.21
N ASP A 21 37.99 -36.92 -65.17
CA ASP A 21 38.23 -36.57 -63.73
C ASP A 21 38.81 -35.16 -63.46
N ASN A 22 38.66 -34.49 -62.30
CA ASN A 22 38.84 -34.97 -60.92
C ASN A 22 38.45 -33.90 -59.86
N GLN A 23 38.07 -34.38 -58.67
CA GLN A 23 38.23 -33.80 -57.30
C GLN A 23 37.33 -32.66 -56.76
N ASP A 24 36.48 -33.10 -55.81
CA ASP A 24 36.26 -32.58 -54.45
C ASP A 24 35.37 -31.36 -54.13
N GLU A 25 34.54 -31.61 -53.11
CA GLU A 25 33.96 -30.72 -52.10
C GLU A 25 32.65 -29.95 -52.36
N ASN A 26 31.58 -30.63 -51.94
CA ASN A 26 30.35 -30.15 -51.32
C ASN A 26 30.48 -28.77 -50.63
N THR A 27 29.80 -27.74 -51.16
CA THR A 27 29.51 -26.49 -50.46
C THR A 27 28.03 -26.12 -50.63
N SER A 28 27.27 -26.38 -49.58
CA SER A 28 25.96 -25.79 -49.32
C SER A 28 26.13 -24.31 -49.01
N THR A 29 25.52 -23.46 -49.83
CA THR A 29 25.41 -22.01 -49.67
C THR A 29 24.70 -21.64 -48.37
N GLU A 30 25.44 -21.06 -47.43
CA GLU A 30 24.95 -20.25 -46.32
C GLU A 30 24.52 -18.88 -46.84
N GLU A 31 23.27 -18.49 -46.59
CA GLU A 31 22.83 -17.10 -46.72
C GLU A 31 23.35 -16.32 -45.50
N GLU A 32 24.49 -15.64 -45.67
CA GLU A 32 25.00 -14.66 -44.70
C GLU A 32 24.06 -13.45 -44.62
N HIS A 33 23.39 -13.28 -43.47
CA HIS A 33 22.76 -12.03 -43.09
C HIS A 33 23.84 -11.00 -42.71
N HIS A 34 24.38 -10.33 -43.71
CA HIS A 34 25.26 -9.18 -43.52
C HIS A 34 24.44 -8.00 -42.97
N VAL A 35 24.55 -7.72 -41.67
CA VAL A 35 23.97 -6.52 -41.06
C VAL A 35 24.84 -5.32 -41.46
N ASP A 36 24.23 -4.38 -42.20
CA ASP A 36 24.87 -3.17 -42.71
C ASP A 36 25.34 -2.26 -41.56
N GLU A 37 26.63 -1.92 -41.53
CA GLU A 37 27.28 -1.02 -40.56
C GLU A 37 26.58 0.35 -40.48
N ALA A 38 25.93 0.78 -41.56
CA ALA A 38 25.11 1.99 -41.59
C ALA A 38 23.81 1.88 -40.76
N SER A 39 23.28 0.66 -40.57
CA SER A 39 22.10 0.40 -39.74
C SER A 39 22.42 0.45 -38.24
N VAL A 40 23.60 -0.03 -37.83
CA VAL A 40 24.10 0.08 -36.44
C VAL A 40 24.36 1.55 -36.09
N ARG A 41 25.04 2.30 -36.98
CA ARG A 41 25.25 3.74 -36.79
C ARG A 41 23.96 4.53 -36.79
N LYS A 42 22.95 4.15 -37.60
CA LYS A 42 21.60 4.73 -37.52
C LYS A 42 20.88 4.41 -36.21
N GLY A 43 21.06 3.21 -35.65
CA GLY A 43 20.50 2.82 -34.35
C GLY A 43 21.06 3.65 -33.20
N ILE A 44 22.39 3.81 -33.13
CA ILE A 44 23.07 4.66 -32.14
C ILE A 44 22.66 6.14 -32.32
N VAL A 45 22.60 6.64 -33.57
CA VAL A 45 22.14 8.00 -33.84
C VAL A 45 20.66 8.19 -33.51
N ALA A 46 19.79 7.18 -33.69
CA ALA A 46 18.38 7.25 -33.34
C ALA A 46 18.14 7.23 -31.82
N ALA A 47 18.92 6.45 -31.07
CA ALA A 47 18.94 6.44 -29.61
C ALA A 47 19.40 7.80 -29.03
N VAL A 48 20.45 8.37 -29.62
CA VAL A 48 20.97 9.70 -29.26
C VAL A 48 20.05 10.84 -29.74
N ALA A 49 19.32 10.65 -30.85
CA ALA A 49 18.39 11.64 -31.43
C ALA A 49 17.01 11.69 -30.75
N ASN A 50 16.73 10.80 -29.79
CA ASN A 50 15.48 10.80 -29.01
C ASN A 50 15.72 11.05 -27.50
N PRO A 51 16.38 12.16 -27.09
CA PRO A 51 16.69 12.44 -25.68
C PRO A 51 15.45 12.54 -24.76
N GLY A 52 14.25 12.66 -25.34
CA GLY A 52 12.98 12.64 -24.62
C GLY A 52 12.62 11.30 -23.97
N THR A 53 12.98 10.15 -24.57
CA THR A 53 12.66 8.82 -24.03
C THR A 53 13.56 8.46 -22.84
N THR A 54 14.86 8.74 -22.93
CA THR A 54 15.83 8.49 -21.85
C THR A 54 15.57 9.36 -20.61
N ALA A 55 15.28 10.66 -20.81
CA ALA A 55 14.94 11.56 -19.71
C ALA A 55 13.57 11.24 -19.08
N ALA A 56 12.57 10.86 -19.89
CA ALA A 56 11.28 10.40 -19.39
C ALA A 56 11.44 9.11 -18.56
N ASN A 57 12.25 8.15 -19.02
CA ASN A 57 12.50 6.91 -18.31
C ASN A 57 13.25 7.10 -16.99
N HIS A 58 14.25 7.99 -16.96
CA HIS A 58 14.91 8.35 -15.72
C HIS A 58 13.93 8.97 -14.71
N ASN A 59 13.04 9.86 -15.17
CA ASN A 59 12.01 10.47 -14.33
C ASN A 59 10.99 9.44 -13.80
N ARG A 60 10.57 8.48 -14.62
CA ARG A 60 9.69 7.38 -14.21
C ARG A 60 10.33 6.50 -13.14
N ARG A 61 11.60 6.10 -13.35
CA ARG A 61 12.39 5.33 -12.36
C ARG A 61 12.53 6.08 -11.04
N ARG A 62 12.87 7.37 -11.09
CA ARG A 62 12.99 8.24 -9.90
C ARG A 62 11.65 8.35 -9.15
N ARG A 63 10.54 8.56 -9.86
CA ARG A 63 9.20 8.63 -9.25
C ARG A 63 8.82 7.31 -8.60
N GLY A 64 9.03 6.18 -9.29
CA GLY A 64 8.74 4.86 -8.75
C GLY A 64 9.55 4.49 -7.51
N ARG A 65 10.85 4.81 -7.49
CA ARG A 65 11.70 4.60 -6.30
C ARG A 65 11.22 5.45 -5.13
N LYS A 66 10.86 6.71 -5.38
CA LYS A 66 10.30 7.60 -4.36
C LYS A 66 8.98 7.07 -3.81
N SER A 67 8.06 6.61 -4.66
CA SER A 67 6.76 6.11 -4.22
C SER A 67 6.87 4.83 -3.38
N LEU A 68 7.85 3.97 -3.69
CA LEU A 68 8.15 2.76 -2.91
C LEU A 68 9.12 3.03 -1.74
N GLY A 69 9.50 4.28 -1.48
CA GLY A 69 10.41 4.64 -0.38
C GLY A 69 11.82 4.04 -0.51
N VAL A 70 12.24 3.61 -1.70
CA VAL A 70 13.54 2.94 -1.90
C VAL A 70 14.67 3.93 -1.60
N GLY A 71 15.54 3.56 -0.65
CA GLY A 71 16.64 4.41 -0.18
C GLY A 71 16.24 5.41 0.92
N SER A 72 14.99 5.39 1.38
CA SER A 72 14.51 6.17 2.54
C SER A 72 14.61 5.36 3.83
N PHE A 73 14.72 6.06 4.98
CA PHE A 73 14.75 5.48 6.32
C PHE A 73 13.54 4.59 6.67
N ALA A 74 12.40 4.77 5.98
CA ALA A 74 11.20 3.92 6.11
C ALA A 74 11.46 2.41 5.85
N THR A 75 12.57 2.09 5.19
CA THR A 75 13.05 0.72 4.91
C THR A 75 13.44 -0.08 6.17
N LYS A 76 13.54 0.59 7.35
CA LYS A 76 13.96 0.01 8.63
C LYS A 76 12.83 -0.44 9.57
N ILE A 77 11.56 -0.42 9.14
CA ILE A 77 10.50 -1.02 9.96
C ILE A 77 10.74 -2.54 9.99
N ASP A 78 11.13 -3.03 11.16
CA ASP A 78 11.35 -4.44 11.42
C ASP A 78 9.99 -5.11 11.66
N PHE A 79 9.65 -6.04 10.77
CA PHE A 79 8.42 -6.83 10.82
C PHE A 79 8.66 -8.20 11.44
N ARG A 80 9.86 -8.50 11.95
CA ARG A 80 10.07 -9.77 12.66
C ARG A 80 9.14 -9.85 13.86
N ALA A 81 8.05 -10.59 13.69
CA ALA A 81 7.32 -11.19 14.78
C ALA A 81 8.27 -12.19 15.43
N GLU A 82 8.95 -11.78 16.50
CA GLU A 82 9.43 -12.76 17.46
C GLU A 82 8.18 -13.43 18.03
N THR A 83 7.93 -14.66 17.57
CA THR A 83 7.08 -15.62 18.25
C THR A 83 7.68 -15.86 19.63
N GLU A 84 7.26 -15.10 20.63
CA GLU A 84 7.46 -15.48 22.02
C GLU A 84 6.60 -16.73 22.28
N LEU A 85 7.28 -17.87 22.31
CA LEU A 85 6.79 -19.14 22.80
C LEU A 85 6.53 -19.03 24.30
N ASP A 86 5.25 -19.14 24.66
CA ASP A 86 4.68 -19.67 25.90
C ASP A 86 5.43 -19.33 27.20
N GLY A 87 5.06 -18.18 27.77
CA GLY A 87 5.26 -17.84 29.17
C GLY A 87 4.10 -16.96 29.58
N ASP A 88 3.15 -17.53 30.32
CA ASP A 88 2.00 -16.86 30.91
C ASP A 88 2.48 -15.73 31.85
N ILE A 89 2.76 -14.57 31.26
CA ILE A 89 2.95 -13.30 31.94
C ILE A 89 1.78 -12.45 31.47
N VAL A 90 0.75 -12.41 32.32
CA VAL A 90 -0.40 -11.51 32.21
C VAL A 90 0.08 -10.07 32.42
N THR A 91 0.76 -9.50 31.44
CA THR A 91 1.10 -8.07 31.35
C THR A 91 0.21 -7.42 30.31
N GLY A 92 -1.04 -7.15 30.70
CA GLY A 92 -1.77 -5.96 30.25
C GLY A 92 -1.98 -5.72 28.75
N GLU A 93 -1.80 -6.72 27.86
CA GLU A 93 -2.12 -6.58 26.44
C GLU A 93 -3.63 -6.67 26.21
N LYS A 94 -4.35 -5.61 26.60
CA LYS A 94 -5.59 -5.24 25.92
C LYS A 94 -5.19 -4.48 24.67
N ASN A 95 -5.26 -5.15 23.53
CA ASN A 95 -5.47 -4.48 22.24
C ASN A 95 -6.53 -3.40 22.44
N ILE A 96 -6.13 -2.13 22.50
CA ILE A 96 -7.08 -1.02 22.59
C ILE A 96 -7.66 -0.79 21.19
N TYR A 97 -8.45 -1.76 20.72
CA TYR A 97 -9.84 -1.43 20.42
C TYR A 97 -10.35 -0.74 21.66
N TYR A 98 -10.98 0.43 21.56
CA TYR A 98 -11.73 0.96 22.69
C TYR A 98 -12.93 0.02 22.99
N ASN A 99 -12.66 -1.21 23.44
CA ASN A 99 -13.54 -2.03 24.26
C ASN A 99 -13.52 -1.39 25.65
N LEU A 100 -14.08 -0.18 25.69
CA LEU A 100 -14.48 0.57 26.88
C LEU A 100 -15.79 -0.02 27.42
N ALA A 101 -15.80 -1.34 27.64
CA ALA A 101 -16.93 -2.03 28.22
C ALA A 101 -16.40 -3.17 29.09
N SER A 102 -16.47 -2.98 30.41
CA SER A 102 -16.90 -4.10 31.24
C SER A 102 -18.36 -4.37 30.84
N ILE A 103 -18.59 -5.41 30.05
CA ILE A 103 -19.94 -5.91 29.80
C ILE A 103 -20.44 -6.48 31.14
N GLN A 104 -21.09 -5.65 31.94
CA GLN A 104 -22.00 -6.13 32.98
C GLN A 104 -23.41 -6.09 32.39
N ASP A 105 -24.01 -7.28 32.32
CA ASP A 105 -25.39 -7.61 31.98
C ASP A 105 -25.95 -7.25 30.59
N GLY A 106 -26.15 -8.30 29.79
CA GLY A 106 -26.74 -8.28 28.46
C GLY A 106 -28.26 -8.14 28.44
N SER A 107 -28.82 -7.01 28.89
CA SER A 107 -30.25 -6.74 28.69
C SER A 107 -30.63 -5.35 28.16
N SER A 108 -29.70 -4.39 28.06
CA SER A 108 -30.07 -2.97 27.86
C SER A 108 -29.64 -2.34 26.52
N GLY A 109 -28.74 -2.95 25.75
CA GLY A 109 -28.26 -2.40 24.47
C GLY A 109 -27.44 -1.09 24.56
N HIS A 110 -27.07 -0.68 25.78
CA HIS A 110 -26.21 0.47 26.06
C HIS A 110 -25.23 0.17 27.19
N TYR A 111 -24.11 0.88 27.23
CA TYR A 111 -23.11 0.81 28.31
C TYR A 111 -22.78 2.21 28.82
N GLU A 112 -22.47 2.33 30.11
CA GLU A 112 -22.03 3.59 30.68
C GLU A 112 -20.51 3.76 30.50
N PHE A 113 -20.07 5.00 30.23
CA PHE A 113 -18.65 5.32 30.26
C PHE A 113 -18.11 5.30 31.69
N ASP A 114 -16.99 4.61 31.92
CA ASP A 114 -16.35 4.57 33.23
C ASP A 114 -15.76 5.93 33.63
N ALA A 115 -15.66 6.18 34.94
CA ALA A 115 -15.25 7.48 35.48
C ALA A 115 -13.80 7.85 35.11
N GLN A 116 -12.90 6.87 35.05
CA GLN A 116 -11.49 7.10 34.73
C GLN A 116 -11.33 7.55 33.27
N THR A 117 -12.03 6.90 32.35
CA THR A 117 -12.05 7.27 30.93
C THR A 117 -12.66 8.64 30.70
N LYS A 118 -13.74 8.98 31.42
CA LYS A 118 -14.34 10.32 31.34
C LYS A 118 -13.30 11.38 31.69
N GLU A 119 -12.53 11.16 32.75
CA GLU A 119 -11.49 12.09 33.20
C GLU A 119 -10.29 12.15 32.25
N GLU A 120 -9.80 11.01 31.76
CA GLU A 120 -8.71 10.96 30.77
C GLU A 120 -9.09 11.73 29.50
N ILE A 121 -10.31 11.54 28.98
CA ILE A 121 -10.77 12.26 27.78
C ILE A 121 -10.79 13.77 28.07
N ARG A 122 -11.33 14.22 29.20
CA ARG A 122 -11.39 15.66 29.55
C ARG A 122 -10.00 16.27 29.66
N ALA A 123 -9.08 15.59 30.32
CA ALA A 123 -7.71 16.08 30.53
C ALA A 123 -6.92 16.13 29.23
N THR A 124 -7.15 15.20 28.31
CA THR A 124 -6.34 15.02 27.10
C THR A 124 -6.92 15.65 25.84
N PHE A 125 -8.21 15.99 25.84
CA PHE A 125 -8.90 16.54 24.67
C PHE A 125 -8.31 17.89 24.24
N VAL A 126 -8.04 18.01 22.93
CA VAL A 126 -7.69 19.25 22.25
C VAL A 126 -8.79 19.57 21.27
N ALA A 127 -9.53 20.64 21.54
CA ALA A 127 -10.62 21.10 20.69
C ALA A 127 -10.09 21.55 19.33
N PRO A 128 -10.67 21.07 18.22
CA PRO A 128 -10.52 21.69 16.91
C PRO A 128 -11.04 23.14 16.91
N ASP A 129 -10.58 23.98 15.97
CA ASP A 129 -10.92 25.41 15.90
C ASP A 129 -12.43 25.65 15.71
N ASP A 130 -13.14 24.75 15.04
CA ASP A 130 -14.59 24.81 14.79
C ASP A 130 -15.44 24.12 15.87
N PHE A 131 -14.84 23.63 16.96
CA PHE A 131 -15.55 22.82 17.96
C PHE A 131 -16.64 23.60 18.71
N GLU A 132 -16.44 24.89 18.98
CA GLU A 132 -17.43 25.74 19.68
C GLU A 132 -18.74 25.91 18.88
N ASP A 133 -18.65 25.94 17.55
CA ASP A 133 -19.83 25.99 16.68
C ASP A 133 -20.65 24.70 16.81
N LEU A 134 -19.97 23.55 16.92
CA LEU A 134 -20.63 22.27 17.15
C LEU A 134 -21.27 22.18 18.54
N ILE A 135 -20.62 22.70 19.58
CA ILE A 135 -21.21 22.80 20.92
C ILE A 135 -22.50 23.63 20.86
N THR A 136 -22.45 24.78 20.19
CA THR A 136 -23.61 25.66 20.02
C THR A 136 -24.75 24.96 19.28
N PHE A 137 -24.43 24.25 18.19
CA PHE A 137 -25.40 23.45 17.44
C PHE A 137 -26.04 22.35 18.29
N THR A 138 -25.24 21.68 19.13
CA THR A 138 -25.66 20.58 20.02
C THR A 138 -26.52 21.06 21.19
N LYS A 139 -26.23 22.25 21.76
CA LYS A 139 -27.05 22.84 22.82
C LYS A 139 -28.49 23.09 22.35
N GLN A 140 -28.66 23.58 21.13
CA GLN A 140 -29.96 23.95 20.57
C GLN A 140 -30.86 22.76 20.22
N ARG A 141 -30.30 21.54 20.11
CA ARG A 141 -31.03 20.38 19.55
C ARG A 141 -30.96 19.16 20.45
N PRO A 142 -32.06 18.42 20.63
CA PRO A 142 -32.08 17.17 21.40
C PRO A 142 -31.40 16.01 20.67
N VAL A 143 -31.35 16.04 19.34
CA VAL A 143 -30.67 15.05 18.49
C VAL A 143 -29.73 15.80 17.55
N VAL A 144 -28.49 15.33 17.45
CA VAL A 144 -27.49 15.86 16.51
C VAL A 144 -26.77 14.71 15.82
N ILE A 145 -26.57 14.86 14.52
CA ILE A 145 -25.72 14.01 13.71
C ILE A 145 -24.48 14.82 13.36
N VAL A 146 -23.30 14.28 13.67
CA VAL A 146 -22.02 14.90 13.37
C VAL A 146 -21.25 14.04 12.39
N ARG A 147 -20.91 14.62 11.23
CA ARG A 147 -19.92 14.05 10.31
C ARG A 147 -18.54 14.34 10.84
N VAL A 148 -17.81 13.27 11.15
CA VAL A 148 -16.45 13.34 11.65
C VAL A 148 -15.53 12.62 10.66
N PRO A 149 -14.55 13.33 10.08
CA PRO A 149 -13.57 12.75 9.18
C PRO A 149 -12.84 11.55 9.79
N THR A 150 -12.37 10.64 8.93
CA THR A 150 -11.66 9.41 9.34
C THR A 150 -10.36 9.66 10.11
N TRP A 151 -9.75 10.82 9.96
CA TRP A 151 -8.55 11.24 10.68
C TRP A 151 -8.84 11.79 12.09
N LEU A 152 -10.09 11.83 12.57
CA LEU A 152 -10.45 12.23 13.93
C LEU A 152 -10.96 11.09 14.81
N GLY A 153 -10.78 11.26 16.12
CA GLY A 153 -11.35 10.38 17.15
C GLY A 153 -12.87 10.54 17.25
N LYS A 154 -13.63 9.84 16.40
CA LYS A 154 -15.11 9.89 16.33
C LYS A 154 -15.80 9.78 17.70
N ARG A 155 -15.39 8.78 18.50
CA ARG A 155 -15.95 8.54 19.85
C ARG A 155 -15.61 9.68 20.82
N VAL A 156 -14.37 10.17 20.79
CA VAL A 156 -13.91 11.26 21.67
C VAL A 156 -14.64 12.55 21.36
N ILE A 157 -14.81 12.90 20.07
CA ILE A 157 -15.59 14.06 19.65
C ILE A 157 -17.04 13.96 20.15
N GLY A 158 -17.71 12.84 19.90
CA GLY A 158 -19.09 12.65 20.34
C GLY A 158 -19.24 12.73 21.86
N PHE A 159 -18.26 12.17 22.60
CA PHE A 159 -18.20 12.28 24.05
C PHE A 159 -18.04 13.73 24.50
N CYS A 160 -17.06 14.48 23.99
CA CYS A 160 -16.81 15.86 24.39
C CYS A 160 -17.99 16.78 24.05
N LEU A 161 -18.72 16.51 22.96
CA LEU A 161 -19.96 17.23 22.66
C LEU A 161 -21.02 16.98 23.72
N LEU A 162 -21.23 15.73 24.15
CA LEU A 162 -22.17 15.41 25.23
C LEU A 162 -21.74 15.99 26.58
N ASP A 163 -20.45 15.96 26.88
CA ASP A 163 -19.88 16.52 28.11
C ASP A 163 -20.08 18.03 28.18
N SER A 164 -19.91 18.74 27.05
CA SER A 164 -20.11 20.19 26.95
C SER A 164 -21.57 20.66 27.14
N VAL A 165 -22.53 19.74 27.01
CA VAL A 165 -23.96 20.00 27.26
C VAL A 165 -24.44 19.43 28.59
N ALA A 166 -23.51 19.03 29.47
CA ALA A 166 -23.72 18.66 30.86
C ALA A 166 -24.72 17.50 31.08
N ALA A 167 -24.61 16.44 30.30
CA ALA A 167 -25.37 15.21 30.54
C ALA A 167 -25.01 14.61 31.92
N SER A 168 -26.04 14.37 32.76
CA SER A 168 -25.87 13.85 34.13
C SER A 168 -25.29 12.43 34.15
N SER A 169 -25.61 11.65 33.12
CA SER A 169 -25.10 10.31 32.85
C SER A 169 -24.86 10.17 31.35
N MET A 170 -23.80 9.47 30.96
CA MET A 170 -23.41 9.31 29.55
C MET A 170 -23.36 7.83 29.19
N PHE A 171 -24.09 7.46 28.15
CA PHE A 171 -24.21 6.10 27.67
C PHE A 171 -23.77 5.98 26.21
N GLY A 172 -23.00 4.95 25.91
CA GLY A 172 -22.73 4.53 24.54
C GLY A 172 -23.80 3.55 24.06
N LEU A 173 -24.28 3.76 22.83
CA LEU A 173 -25.21 2.86 22.15
C LEU A 173 -24.44 1.86 21.31
N ASP A 174 -24.89 0.60 21.32
CA ASP A 174 -24.42 -0.38 20.35
C ASP A 174 -25.02 -0.06 18.95
N PRO A 175 -24.21 -0.03 17.87
CA PRO A 175 -24.70 0.24 16.52
C PRO A 175 -25.81 -0.70 16.06
N SER A 176 -25.91 -1.92 16.59
CA SER A 176 -26.98 -2.87 16.28
C SER A 176 -28.35 -2.46 16.83
N VAL A 177 -28.39 -1.50 17.76
CA VAL A 177 -29.65 -0.95 18.29
C VAL A 177 -30.21 0.06 17.29
N GLY A 178 -31.20 -0.37 16.51
CA GLY A 178 -31.93 0.52 15.62
C GLY A 178 -32.61 1.67 16.38
N LEU A 179 -32.52 2.89 15.85
CA LEU A 179 -33.06 4.10 16.48
C LEU A 179 -34.55 4.02 16.80
N GLN A 180 -35.31 3.19 16.06
CA GLN A 180 -36.74 2.97 16.30
C GLN A 180 -37.03 2.30 17.65
N ARG A 181 -36.08 1.55 18.21
CA ARG A 181 -36.22 0.89 19.51
C ARG A 181 -35.99 1.84 20.69
N LEU A 182 -35.39 3.01 20.43
CA LEU A 182 -35.26 4.09 21.41
C LEU A 182 -36.65 4.71 21.62
N THR A 183 -37.21 4.43 22.80
CA THR A 183 -38.51 4.95 23.24
C THR A 183 -38.34 5.59 24.62
N LYS A 184 -39.28 6.45 25.02
CA LYS A 184 -39.29 7.08 26.36
C LYS A 184 -38.94 6.18 27.54
N ASN A 185 -39.38 4.92 27.55
CA ASN A 185 -39.13 4.01 28.67
C ASN A 185 -37.66 3.58 28.78
N TRP A 186 -36.90 3.76 27.71
CA TRP A 186 -35.49 3.43 27.61
C TRP A 186 -34.60 4.66 27.85
N ILE A 187 -35.16 5.87 27.77
CA ILE A 187 -34.45 7.14 27.91
C ILE A 187 -34.50 7.61 29.37
N SER A 188 -33.33 7.78 29.98
CA SER A 188 -33.18 8.35 31.32
C SER A 188 -33.21 9.87 31.26
N LYS A 189 -33.87 10.49 32.25
CA LYS A 189 -33.95 11.96 32.36
C LYS A 189 -32.55 12.56 32.55
N GLY A 190 -32.21 13.59 31.77
CA GLY A 190 -30.91 14.26 31.84
C GLY A 190 -29.73 13.46 31.29
N ALA A 191 -29.97 12.33 30.60
CA ALA A 191 -28.92 11.46 30.07
C ALA A 191 -28.46 11.87 28.66
N GLY A 192 -27.19 11.61 28.38
CA GLY A 192 -26.57 11.77 27.08
C GLY A 192 -26.29 10.41 26.44
N TYR A 193 -26.71 10.24 25.19
CA TYR A 193 -26.51 9.02 24.42
C TYR A 193 -25.57 9.27 23.25
N LEU A 194 -24.56 8.42 23.10
CA LEU A 194 -23.58 8.47 22.02
C LEU A 194 -23.71 7.24 21.13
N LEU A 195 -24.03 7.46 19.85
CA LEU A 195 -24.01 6.43 18.82
C LEU A 195 -22.86 6.70 17.86
N VAL A 196 -21.97 5.71 17.65
CA VAL A 196 -20.82 5.87 16.73
C VAL A 196 -20.75 4.68 15.80
N GLY A 197 -20.48 4.94 14.52
CA GLY A 197 -20.15 3.88 13.56
C GLY A 197 -21.37 3.26 12.88
N LEU A 198 -22.31 4.09 12.46
CA LEU A 198 -23.38 3.66 11.55
C LEU A 198 -22.82 3.14 10.23
N SER A 199 -23.36 2.01 9.77
CA SER A 199 -23.17 1.55 8.39
C SER A 199 -24.05 2.35 7.41
N GLN A 200 -23.75 2.31 6.12
CA GLN A 200 -24.57 2.98 5.10
C GLN A 200 -26.02 2.48 5.11
N ALA A 201 -26.24 1.17 5.22
CA ALA A 201 -27.58 0.59 5.29
C ALA A 201 -28.39 1.14 6.48
N GLN A 202 -27.74 1.28 7.65
CA GLN A 202 -28.40 1.86 8.82
C GLN A 202 -28.64 3.36 8.67
N ALA A 203 -27.76 4.09 7.99
CA ALA A 203 -27.96 5.50 7.70
C ALA A 203 -29.15 5.73 6.74
N ASP A 204 -29.35 4.83 5.78
CA ASP A 204 -30.48 4.86 4.83
C ASP A 204 -31.83 4.60 5.52
N GLU A 205 -31.85 3.89 6.66
CA GLU A 205 -33.04 3.69 7.50
C GLU A 205 -33.42 4.93 8.32
N ILE A 206 -32.48 5.87 8.53
CA ILE A 206 -32.74 7.09 9.30
C ILE A 206 -33.51 8.09 8.45
N ASN A 207 -34.74 8.37 8.87
CA ASN A 207 -35.61 9.35 8.23
C ASN A 207 -35.91 10.54 9.16
N ARG A 208 -36.35 11.65 8.58
CA ARG A 208 -36.70 12.88 9.32
C ARG A 208 -37.83 12.68 10.33
N HIS A 209 -38.78 11.79 10.05
CA HIS A 209 -39.91 11.53 10.95
C HIS A 209 -39.45 10.90 12.27
N ASP A 210 -38.54 9.93 12.21
CA ASP A 210 -37.96 9.25 13.37
C ASP A 210 -37.10 10.20 14.20
N LEU A 211 -36.29 11.06 13.57
CA LEU A 211 -35.51 12.08 14.27
C LEU A 211 -36.39 13.13 14.95
N LYS A 212 -37.49 13.55 14.30
CA LYS A 212 -38.44 14.50 14.90
C LYS A 212 -39.16 13.88 16.10
N ARG A 213 -39.57 12.62 16.00
CA ARG A 213 -40.16 11.85 17.12
C ARG A 213 -39.17 11.75 18.28
N LEU A 214 -37.95 11.27 18.02
CA LEU A 214 -36.89 11.12 19.02
C LEU A 214 -36.52 12.46 19.65
N GLY A 215 -36.43 13.53 18.85
CA GLY A 215 -36.16 14.87 19.37
C GLY A 215 -37.22 15.37 20.34
N ALA A 216 -38.50 15.10 20.06
CA ALA A 216 -39.58 15.45 20.98
C ALA A 216 -39.54 14.62 22.28
N GLU A 217 -39.23 13.33 22.20
CA GLU A 217 -39.11 12.45 23.37
C GLU A 217 -37.91 12.82 24.25
N LEU A 218 -36.74 13.03 23.64
CA LEU A 218 -35.51 13.45 24.30
C LEU A 218 -35.65 14.85 24.92
N GLY A 219 -36.27 15.79 24.21
CA GLY A 219 -36.51 17.15 24.71
C GLY A 219 -37.42 17.20 25.94
N GLN A 220 -38.41 16.31 26.04
CA GLN A 220 -39.28 16.22 27.23
C GLN A 220 -38.55 15.67 28.47
N LEU A 221 -37.52 14.86 28.26
CA LEU A 221 -36.70 14.25 29.31
C LEU A 221 -35.39 15.00 29.57
N ASP A 222 -35.20 16.15 28.91
CA ASP A 222 -33.95 16.91 28.93
C ASP A 222 -32.71 16.03 28.60
N ALA A 223 -32.91 15.06 27.72
CA ALA A 223 -31.89 14.12 27.28
C ALA A 223 -31.34 14.52 25.90
N LYS A 224 -30.14 14.05 25.58
CA LYS A 224 -29.44 14.38 24.33
C LYS A 224 -28.96 13.11 23.62
N LEU A 225 -29.03 13.10 22.29
CA LEU A 225 -28.46 12.05 21.45
C LEU A 225 -27.49 12.66 20.45
N VAL A 226 -26.24 12.22 20.48
CA VAL A 226 -25.21 12.55 19.49
C VAL A 226 -24.91 11.31 18.68
N ILE A 227 -25.06 11.42 17.36
CA ILE A 227 -24.77 10.37 16.39
C ILE A 227 -23.54 10.80 15.60
N VAL A 228 -22.45 10.05 15.70
CA VAL A 228 -21.21 10.33 14.97
C VAL A 228 -21.08 9.38 13.78
N VAL A 229 -21.06 9.96 12.58
CA VAL A 229 -20.94 9.23 11.32
C VAL A 229 -19.61 9.53 10.64
N ALA A 230 -19.15 8.58 9.82
CA ALA A 230 -18.00 8.81 8.95
C ALA A 230 -18.38 9.80 7.83
N ASP A 231 -17.38 10.48 7.28
CA ASP A 231 -17.57 11.44 6.19
C ASP A 231 -18.15 10.77 4.92
N GLU A 232 -17.89 9.48 4.75
CA GLU A 232 -18.37 8.70 3.60
C GLU A 232 -19.84 8.27 3.72
N ILE A 233 -20.49 8.51 4.88
CA ILE A 233 -21.88 8.14 5.10
C ILE A 233 -22.80 9.21 4.54
N HIS A 234 -23.62 8.80 3.57
CA HIS A 234 -24.60 9.65 2.91
C HIS A 234 -25.98 9.39 3.52
N PHE A 235 -26.82 10.42 3.57
CA PHE A 235 -28.22 10.29 3.96
C PHE A 235 -29.07 10.56 2.73
N ALA A 236 -30.08 9.72 2.49
CA ALA A 236 -30.92 9.80 1.30
C ALA A 236 -31.92 10.97 1.30
N ASP A 237 -32.20 11.56 2.47
CA ASP A 237 -33.18 12.63 2.65
C ASP A 237 -32.51 14.02 2.72
N ASP A 238 -32.86 14.91 1.77
CA ASP A 238 -32.39 16.30 1.71
C ASP A 238 -32.82 17.15 2.94
N GLY A 239 -33.79 16.68 3.73
CA GLY A 239 -34.30 17.34 4.93
C GLY A 239 -33.44 17.18 6.20
N MET A 240 -32.27 16.55 6.11
CA MET A 240 -31.39 16.24 7.26
C MET A 240 -30.55 17.42 7.75
N GLY A 241 -30.49 18.52 7.00
CA GLY A 241 -29.68 19.71 7.34
C GLY A 241 -30.00 20.32 8.71
N ASP A 242 -31.24 20.14 9.20
CA ASP A 242 -31.66 20.60 10.53
C ASP A 242 -30.95 19.86 11.68
N TYR A 243 -30.42 18.65 11.43
CA TYR A 243 -29.81 17.76 12.43
C TYR A 243 -28.33 17.48 12.18
N LEU A 244 -27.85 17.73 10.95
CA LEU A 244 -26.52 17.38 10.49
C LEU A 244 -25.56 18.57 10.61
N THR A 245 -24.42 18.34 11.25
CA THR A 245 -23.27 19.24 11.26
C THR A 245 -21.99 18.46 10.95
N GLU A 246 -20.89 19.14 10.64
CA GLU A 246 -19.63 18.51 10.27
C GLU A 246 -18.42 19.21 10.89
N ILE A 247 -17.38 18.44 11.21
CA ILE A 247 -16.08 18.96 11.62
C ILE A 247 -15.18 19.08 10.41
N ARG A 248 -14.61 20.25 10.22
CA ARG A 248 -13.71 20.59 9.11
C ARG A 248 -12.28 20.83 9.61
N SER A 249 -12.10 21.32 10.84
CA SER A 249 -10.79 21.74 11.34
C SER A 249 -10.00 20.61 12.03
N ARG A 250 -8.67 20.68 11.93
CA ARG A 250 -7.74 19.72 12.54
C ARG A 250 -7.28 20.19 13.93
N PRO A 251 -7.27 19.31 14.95
CA PRO A 251 -6.68 19.64 16.24
C PRO A 251 -5.15 19.73 16.13
N ARG A 252 -4.55 20.54 17.00
CA ARG A 252 -3.08 20.66 17.10
C ARG A 252 -2.51 19.40 17.77
N LEU A 253 -1.81 18.57 17.01
CA LEU A 253 -1.34 17.27 17.48
C LEU A 253 -0.20 17.39 18.51
N GLU A 254 0.61 18.44 18.42
CA GLU A 254 1.65 18.76 19.38
C GLU A 254 1.06 19.05 20.76
N ALA A 255 -0.01 19.88 20.79
CA ALA A 255 -0.75 20.16 22.02
C ALA A 255 -1.42 18.90 22.59
N MET A 256 -1.82 17.96 21.71
CA MET A 256 -2.37 16.68 22.14
C MET A 256 -1.31 15.78 22.78
N ILE A 257 -0.10 15.70 22.21
CA ILE A 257 1.02 14.99 22.82
C ILE A 257 1.33 15.56 24.20
N GLU A 258 1.40 16.89 24.30
CA GLU A 258 1.66 17.60 25.56
C GLU A 258 0.61 17.26 26.63
N LYS A 259 -0.69 17.37 26.30
CA LYS A 259 -1.76 17.03 27.25
C LYS A 259 -1.74 15.56 27.66
N HIS A 260 -1.53 14.63 26.72
CA HIS A 260 -1.43 13.21 27.04
C HIS A 260 -0.21 12.88 27.90
N LEU A 261 0.93 13.53 27.67
CA LEU A 261 2.11 13.39 28.53
C LEU A 261 1.86 13.92 29.93
N ARG A 262 1.26 15.11 30.05
CA ARG A 262 0.94 15.70 31.35
C ARG A 262 0.00 14.82 32.17
N TRP A 263 -1.05 14.29 31.54
CA TRP A 263 -1.98 13.34 32.18
C TRP A 263 -1.29 12.03 32.63
N ARG A 264 -0.32 11.53 31.86
CA ARG A 264 0.40 10.30 32.22
C ARG A 264 1.50 10.51 33.26
N LEU A 265 2.03 11.73 33.34
CA LEU A 265 3.11 12.12 34.25
C LEU A 265 2.61 13.03 35.37
N GLU A 266 1.33 12.92 35.76
CA GLU A 266 0.72 13.78 36.81
C GLU A 266 1.48 13.75 38.13
N ALA A 267 2.12 12.62 38.46
CA ALA A 267 2.95 12.48 39.64
C ALA A 267 4.23 13.33 39.61
N SER A 268 4.63 13.86 38.45
CA SER A 268 5.85 14.67 38.26
C SER A 268 5.58 15.88 37.34
N PRO A 269 4.91 16.92 37.87
CA PRO A 269 4.63 18.15 37.11
C PRO A 269 5.94 18.79 36.61
N GLY A 270 6.02 19.14 35.32
CA GLY A 270 7.23 19.73 34.69
C GLY A 270 8.09 18.73 33.92
N LEU A 271 7.92 17.42 34.17
CA LEU A 271 8.67 16.38 33.45
C LEU A 271 8.23 16.27 31.98
N ALA A 272 6.93 16.45 31.71
CA ALA A 272 6.39 16.48 30.35
C ALA A 272 7.03 17.57 29.50
N GLU A 273 7.12 18.80 30.03
CA GLU A 273 7.77 19.94 29.38
C GLU A 273 9.26 19.70 29.18
N THR A 274 9.92 19.08 30.17
CA THR A 274 11.36 18.74 30.09
C THR A 274 11.64 17.73 28.99
N ILE A 275 10.84 16.66 28.87
CA ILE A 275 10.98 15.64 27.81
C ILE A 275 10.75 16.26 26.44
N LEU A 276 9.66 17.03 26.28
CA LEU A 276 9.31 17.66 25.00
C LEU A 276 10.29 18.73 24.55
N ALA A 277 11.04 19.34 25.47
CA ALA A 277 12.09 20.30 25.15
C ALA A 277 13.41 19.65 24.67
N ARG A 278 13.58 18.33 24.82
CA ARG A 278 14.82 17.66 24.38
C ARG A 278 14.93 17.69 22.85
N PRO A 279 16.09 18.08 22.26
CA PRO A 279 16.24 18.20 20.81
C PRO A 279 16.00 16.89 20.03
N ASP A 280 16.38 15.75 20.60
CA ASP A 280 16.19 14.42 20.03
C ASP A 280 14.70 14.02 20.01
N VAL A 281 13.95 14.33 21.07
CA VAL A 281 12.49 14.14 21.14
C VAL A 281 11.75 15.09 20.21
N VAL A 282 12.17 16.35 20.09
CA VAL A 282 11.58 17.31 19.12
C VAL A 282 11.71 16.77 17.70
N THR A 283 12.88 16.21 17.37
CA THR A 283 13.11 15.59 16.05
C THR A 283 12.19 14.38 15.87
N LEU A 284 12.14 13.48 16.85
CA LEU A 284 11.24 12.31 16.84
C LEU A 284 9.76 12.70 16.67
N VAL A 285 9.29 13.71 17.41
CA VAL A 285 7.91 14.20 17.32
C VAL A 285 7.66 14.81 15.95
N THR A 286 8.58 15.62 15.44
CA THR A 286 8.47 16.22 14.11
C THR A 286 8.39 15.15 13.03
N ASP A 287 9.26 14.15 13.08
CA ASP A 287 9.29 13.05 12.11
C ASP A 287 8.06 12.14 12.24
N ALA A 288 7.63 11.85 13.46
CA ALA A 288 6.42 11.07 13.70
C ALA A 288 5.16 11.81 13.28
N LEU A 289 5.15 13.14 13.37
CA LEU A 289 4.04 13.99 12.94
C LEU A 289 4.11 14.33 11.44
N ALA A 290 5.27 14.17 10.79
CA ALA A 290 5.43 14.38 9.37
C ALA A 290 4.62 13.33 8.58
N HIS A 291 3.76 13.80 7.67
CA HIS A 291 2.86 13.03 6.80
C HIS A 291 1.60 12.50 7.48
N ASP A 292 0.47 13.15 7.18
CA ASP A 292 -0.92 12.85 7.56
C ASP A 292 -1.11 12.10 8.89
N SER A 293 -0.65 12.74 9.97
CA SER A 293 -0.68 12.17 11.31
C SER A 293 -2.07 12.16 11.92
N SER A 294 -2.40 11.06 12.60
CA SER A 294 -3.68 10.90 13.28
C SER A 294 -3.56 11.22 14.79
N PRO A 295 -4.64 11.68 15.44
CA PRO A 295 -4.74 11.80 16.90
C PRO A 295 -4.34 10.52 17.64
N ARG A 296 -4.63 9.35 17.06
CA ARG A 296 -4.24 8.05 17.62
C ARG A 296 -2.72 7.89 17.66
N LYS A 297 -2.00 8.34 16.62
CA LYS A 297 -0.53 8.31 16.56
C LYS A 297 0.07 9.26 17.59
N ALA A 298 -0.47 10.47 17.72
CA ALA A 298 -0.07 11.46 18.72
C ALA A 298 -0.23 10.94 20.17
N ALA A 299 -1.41 10.43 20.51
CA ALA A 299 -1.68 9.85 21.84
C ALA A 299 -0.77 8.65 22.16
N ARG A 300 -0.46 7.81 21.15
CA ARG A 300 0.47 6.67 21.31
C ARG A 300 1.90 7.11 21.51
N LEU A 301 2.37 8.11 20.76
CA LEU A 301 3.70 8.68 20.94
C LEU A 301 3.85 9.24 22.36
N ALA A 302 2.87 10.01 22.84
CA ALA A 302 2.83 10.49 24.22
C ALA A 302 2.87 9.35 25.24
N ARG A 303 2.12 8.28 25.02
CA ARG A 303 2.16 7.08 25.88
C ARG A 303 3.55 6.46 25.93
N PHE A 304 4.17 6.19 24.78
CA PHE A 304 5.48 5.55 24.74
C PHE A 304 6.58 6.44 25.33
N LEU A 305 6.51 7.75 25.12
CA LEU A 305 7.40 8.71 25.78
C LEU A 305 7.24 8.69 27.31
N ALA A 306 6.00 8.57 27.82
CA ALA A 306 5.75 8.47 29.26
C ALA A 306 6.26 7.14 29.86
N GLU A 307 6.12 6.02 29.12
CA GLU A 307 6.59 4.71 29.57
C GLU A 307 8.11 4.62 29.67
N GLU A 308 8.85 5.33 28.80
CA GLU A 308 10.32 5.26 28.74
C GLU A 308 11.03 6.38 29.52
N VAL A 309 10.28 7.18 30.28
CA VAL A 309 10.82 8.37 30.96
C VAL A 309 11.96 8.06 31.94
N GLU A 310 11.94 6.87 32.54
CA GLU A 310 12.97 6.40 33.48
C GLU A 310 14.29 6.02 32.80
N HIS A 311 14.32 5.93 31.46
CA HIS A 311 15.47 5.51 30.66
C HIS A 311 15.85 6.58 29.61
N PRO A 312 16.28 7.77 30.04
CA PRO A 312 16.44 8.91 29.15
C PRO A 312 17.50 8.72 28.06
N GLU A 313 18.52 7.89 28.29
CA GLU A 313 19.62 7.61 27.35
C GLU A 313 19.15 6.82 26.12
N SER A 314 18.19 5.90 26.28
CA SER A 314 17.65 5.05 25.20
C SER A 314 16.23 5.45 24.77
N LEU A 315 15.63 6.47 25.39
CA LEU A 315 14.24 6.89 25.20
C LEU A 315 13.83 6.98 23.71
N VAL A 316 14.57 7.72 22.88
CA VAL A 316 14.21 7.91 21.48
C VAL A 316 14.30 6.60 20.69
N GLU A 317 15.34 5.81 20.91
CA GLU A 317 15.55 4.54 20.23
C GLU A 317 14.44 3.53 20.59
N THR A 318 14.13 3.38 21.88
CA THR A 318 13.08 2.49 22.37
C THR A 318 11.69 2.92 21.89
N VAL A 319 11.38 4.22 21.97
CA VAL A 319 10.09 4.75 21.49
C VAL A 319 9.96 4.55 19.98
N HIS A 320 11.02 4.80 19.21
CA HIS A 320 11.04 4.55 17.77
C HIS A 320 10.81 3.07 17.44
N ALA A 321 11.45 2.15 18.17
CA ALA A 321 11.24 0.72 18.02
C ALA A 321 9.79 0.32 18.36
N LYS A 322 9.23 0.83 19.46
CA LYS A 322 7.83 0.60 19.87
C LYS A 322 6.84 1.11 18.81
N LEU A 323 7.05 2.30 18.25
CA LEU A 323 6.23 2.86 17.17
C LEU A 323 6.30 2.01 15.90
N SER A 324 7.49 1.56 15.53
CA SER A 324 7.71 0.71 14.34
C SER A 324 6.98 -0.63 14.48
N ARG A 325 7.11 -1.29 15.63
CA ARG A 325 6.40 -2.55 15.94
C ARG A 325 4.89 -2.35 15.91
N GLN A 326 4.38 -1.26 16.49
CA GLN A 326 2.94 -0.98 16.48
C GLN A 326 2.42 -0.69 15.06
N ALA A 327 3.18 0.03 14.24
CA ALA A 327 2.83 0.26 12.85
C ALA A 327 2.75 -1.06 12.06
N GLY A 328 3.67 -2.00 12.31
CA GLY A 328 3.61 -3.35 11.77
C GLY A 328 2.34 -4.11 12.17
N ARG A 329 1.99 -4.10 13.47
CA ARG A 329 0.75 -4.71 13.99
C ARG A 329 -0.50 -4.07 13.38
N ASP A 330 -0.60 -2.74 13.37
CA ASP A 330 -1.75 -2.01 12.82
C ASP A 330 -1.93 -2.26 11.32
N LEU A 331 -0.83 -2.43 10.58
CA LEU A 331 -0.84 -2.78 9.17
C LEU A 331 -1.36 -4.21 8.97
N GLY A 332 -0.87 -5.16 9.78
CA GLY A 332 -1.31 -6.55 9.76
C GLY A 332 -2.80 -6.69 10.06
N ASP A 333 -3.27 -6.08 11.15
CA ASP A 333 -4.69 -6.08 11.54
C ASP A 333 -5.57 -5.50 10.42
N TRP A 334 -5.15 -4.37 9.84
CA TRP A 334 -5.88 -3.74 8.74
C TRP A 334 -5.90 -4.62 7.48
N PHE A 335 -4.75 -5.19 7.09
CA PHE A 335 -4.64 -6.03 5.91
C PHE A 335 -5.45 -7.34 6.07
N GLN A 336 -5.44 -7.93 7.27
CA GLN A 336 -6.24 -9.10 7.61
C GLN A 336 -7.74 -8.79 7.60
N GLY A 337 -8.12 -7.59 8.08
CA GLY A 337 -9.49 -7.09 8.10
C GLY A 337 -10.07 -6.71 6.74
N LEU A 338 -9.30 -6.80 5.65
CA LEU A 338 -9.82 -6.59 4.30
C LEU A 338 -10.85 -7.67 3.93
N PRO A 339 -12.00 -7.28 3.33
CA PRO A 339 -13.19 -8.12 3.26
C PRO A 339 -13.02 -9.37 2.40
N ASP A 340 -12.20 -9.31 1.36
CA ASP A 340 -12.08 -10.35 0.36
C ASP A 340 -10.67 -10.44 -0.26
N LEU A 341 -10.41 -11.52 -1.00
CA LEU A 341 -9.12 -11.78 -1.64
C LEU A 341 -8.80 -10.79 -2.75
N TYR A 342 -9.81 -10.29 -3.48
CA TYR A 342 -9.60 -9.28 -4.51
C TYR A 342 -9.17 -7.94 -3.89
N SER A 343 -9.76 -7.54 -2.76
CA SER A 343 -9.32 -6.36 -2.00
C SER A 343 -7.85 -6.46 -1.57
N ARG A 344 -7.40 -7.62 -1.09
CA ARG A 344 -5.98 -7.86 -0.75
C ARG A 344 -5.08 -7.84 -1.99
N SER A 345 -5.53 -8.45 -3.09
CA SER A 345 -4.83 -8.44 -4.38
C SER A 345 -4.72 -7.01 -4.95
N PHE A 346 -5.74 -6.19 -4.74
CA PHE A 346 -5.74 -4.78 -5.13
C PHE A 346 -4.73 -3.97 -4.31
N VAL A 347 -4.68 -4.19 -2.99
CA VAL A 347 -3.69 -3.54 -2.11
C VAL A 347 -2.27 -3.98 -2.47
N ALA A 348 -2.05 -5.24 -2.81
CA ALA A 348 -0.77 -5.74 -3.30
C ALA A 348 -0.38 -5.14 -4.67
N ALA A 349 -1.33 -4.96 -5.58
CA ALA A 349 -1.07 -4.26 -6.83
C ALA A 349 -0.80 -2.77 -6.62
N LEU A 350 -1.57 -2.11 -5.75
CA LEU A 350 -1.40 -0.70 -5.41
C LEU A 350 -0.05 -0.43 -4.74
N SER A 351 0.48 -1.37 -3.95
CA SER A 351 1.82 -1.23 -3.35
C SER A 351 2.92 -1.17 -4.41
N VAL A 352 2.80 -1.95 -5.49
CA VAL A 352 3.74 -1.93 -6.62
C VAL A 352 3.52 -0.70 -7.52
N PHE A 353 2.26 -0.37 -7.78
CA PHE A 353 1.84 0.61 -8.80
C PHE A 353 1.29 1.92 -8.20
N ASN A 354 1.76 2.30 -7.01
CA ASN A 354 1.33 3.52 -6.35
C ASN A 354 1.54 4.75 -7.28
N GLU A 355 0.54 5.63 -7.34
CA GLU A 355 0.49 6.80 -8.24
C GLU A 355 0.30 6.47 -9.74
N LEU A 356 -0.17 5.28 -10.08
CA LEU A 356 -0.59 4.94 -11.46
C LEU A 356 -2.12 5.06 -11.65
N PRO A 357 -2.59 5.10 -12.91
CA PRO A 357 -4.02 5.03 -13.22
C PRO A 357 -4.68 3.80 -12.59
N ASN A 358 -5.89 4.00 -12.07
CA ASN A 358 -6.69 2.95 -11.44
C ASN A 358 -6.89 1.72 -12.33
N GLU A 359 -7.05 1.91 -13.63
CA GLU A 359 -7.29 0.85 -14.60
C GLU A 359 -6.10 -0.11 -14.65
N THR A 360 -4.88 0.44 -14.65
CA THR A 360 -3.63 -0.32 -14.60
C THR A 360 -3.52 -1.12 -13.31
N ILE A 361 -3.82 -0.49 -12.17
CA ILE A 361 -3.78 -1.15 -10.86
C ILE A 361 -4.84 -2.26 -10.78
N ALA A 362 -6.06 -1.99 -11.24
CA ALA A 362 -7.16 -2.94 -11.22
C ALA A 362 -6.93 -4.14 -12.15
N GLU A 363 -6.26 -3.94 -13.29
CA GLU A 363 -5.83 -5.01 -14.17
C GLU A 363 -4.76 -5.89 -13.54
N ALA A 364 -3.72 -5.27 -12.97
CA ALA A 364 -2.66 -5.98 -12.29
C ALA A 364 -3.21 -6.77 -11.08
N ALA A 365 -4.13 -6.17 -10.32
CA ALA A 365 -4.85 -6.80 -9.21
C ALA A 365 -5.69 -8.01 -9.64
N ARG A 366 -6.41 -7.92 -10.77
CA ARG A 366 -7.16 -9.06 -11.34
C ARG A 366 -6.23 -10.19 -11.75
N SER A 367 -5.06 -9.88 -12.30
CA SER A 367 -4.06 -10.89 -12.65
C SER A 367 -3.54 -11.62 -11.41
N LEU A 368 -3.17 -10.88 -10.36
CA LEU A 368 -2.73 -11.46 -9.08
C LEU A 368 -3.83 -12.27 -8.41
N TYR A 369 -5.05 -11.74 -8.36
CA TYR A 369 -6.22 -12.43 -7.80
C TYR A 369 -6.44 -13.80 -8.44
N ARG A 370 -6.37 -13.91 -9.78
CA ARG A 370 -6.52 -15.19 -10.48
C ARG A 370 -5.47 -16.21 -10.02
N LYS A 371 -4.21 -15.79 -9.89
CA LYS A 371 -3.11 -16.66 -9.45
C LYS A 371 -3.26 -17.10 -7.99
N LEU A 372 -3.72 -16.20 -7.12
CA LEU A 372 -3.98 -16.53 -5.72
C LEU A 372 -5.22 -17.42 -5.55
N SER A 373 -6.23 -17.25 -6.41
CA SER A 373 -7.45 -18.06 -6.39
C SER A 373 -7.23 -19.50 -6.86
N THR A 374 -6.17 -19.75 -7.64
CA THR A 374 -5.78 -21.10 -8.07
C THR A 374 -4.96 -21.87 -7.02
N VAL A 375 -4.53 -21.22 -5.94
CA VAL A 375 -3.85 -21.88 -4.82
C VAL A 375 -4.90 -22.65 -4.02
N PRO A 376 -4.86 -24.00 -3.97
CA PRO A 376 -5.84 -24.77 -3.21
C PRO A 376 -5.71 -24.43 -1.72
N ARG A 377 -6.69 -23.72 -1.15
CA ARG A 377 -6.79 -23.58 0.30
C ARG A 377 -7.59 -24.76 0.84
N GLY A 378 -6.98 -25.48 1.79
CA GLY A 378 -7.74 -26.35 2.68
C GLY A 378 -8.86 -25.54 3.34
N ALA A 379 -10.10 -25.97 3.11
CA ALA A 379 -11.32 -25.54 3.80
C ALA A 379 -11.52 -24.01 3.97
N ALA A 380 -11.98 -23.34 2.93
CA ALA A 380 -12.83 -22.16 3.09
C ALA A 380 -14.13 -22.40 2.33
N THR A 381 -15.15 -22.83 3.07
CA THR A 381 -16.53 -23.07 2.63
C THR A 381 -17.14 -21.75 2.17
N SER A 382 -16.87 -21.36 0.92
CA SER A 382 -17.70 -20.37 0.25
C SER A 382 -19.00 -21.09 -0.12
N LEU A 383 -20.08 -20.82 0.62
CA LEU A 383 -21.41 -21.31 0.28
C LEU A 383 -21.72 -20.90 -1.17
N PRO A 384 -22.03 -21.83 -2.08
CA PRO A 384 -22.38 -21.47 -3.45
C PRO A 384 -23.76 -20.81 -3.47
N GLY A 385 -23.87 -19.63 -4.10
CA GLY A 385 -25.17 -19.15 -4.60
C GLY A 385 -25.64 -17.75 -4.24
N GLN A 386 -24.85 -16.87 -3.61
CA GLN A 386 -25.23 -15.44 -3.59
C GLN A 386 -24.84 -14.76 -4.89
N PRO A 387 -25.76 -14.04 -5.58
CA PRO A 387 -25.41 -13.22 -6.73
C PRO A 387 -24.45 -12.11 -6.26
N VAL A 388 -23.30 -12.02 -6.91
CA VAL A 388 -22.35 -10.93 -6.68
C VAL A 388 -22.96 -9.67 -7.30
N ASP A 389 -23.44 -8.75 -6.46
CA ASP A 389 -23.85 -7.43 -6.94
C ASP A 389 -22.60 -6.63 -7.33
N HIS A 390 -22.37 -6.52 -8.63
CA HIS A 390 -21.24 -5.81 -9.21
C HIS A 390 -21.29 -4.28 -8.98
N PHE A 391 -22.43 -3.74 -8.52
CA PHE A 391 -22.62 -2.32 -8.22
C PHE A 391 -22.77 -2.03 -6.72
N ALA A 392 -22.70 -3.04 -5.84
CA ALA A 392 -22.89 -2.89 -4.39
C ALA A 392 -21.87 -1.96 -3.70
N SER A 393 -20.68 -1.79 -4.29
CA SER A 393 -19.64 -0.95 -3.73
C SER A 393 -19.10 -0.01 -4.79
N SER A 394 -19.28 1.29 -4.57
CA SER A 394 -18.68 2.31 -5.42
C SER A 394 -17.16 2.25 -5.33
N ARG A 395 -16.50 2.70 -6.41
CA ARG A 395 -15.03 2.80 -6.44
C ARG A 395 -14.49 3.61 -5.26
N SER A 396 -15.10 4.75 -4.95
CA SER A 396 -14.69 5.61 -3.84
C SER A 396 -14.82 4.91 -2.50
N ALA A 397 -15.95 4.23 -2.24
CA ALA A 397 -16.17 3.50 -0.99
C ALA A 397 -15.14 2.37 -0.80
N ARG A 398 -14.74 1.70 -1.89
CA ARG A 398 -13.66 0.71 -1.86
C ARG A 398 -12.31 1.37 -1.53
N LEU A 399 -11.92 2.44 -2.23
CA LEU A 399 -10.61 3.08 -2.03
C LEU A 399 -10.42 3.58 -0.60
N THR A 400 -11.46 4.14 0.03
CA THR A 400 -11.41 4.54 1.45
C THR A 400 -11.06 3.36 2.35
N LYS A 401 -11.68 2.18 2.16
CA LYS A 401 -11.36 0.96 2.94
C LYS A 401 -9.92 0.50 2.73
N LEU A 402 -9.39 0.72 1.52
CA LEU A 402 -8.03 0.37 1.15
C LEU A 402 -6.98 1.43 1.60
N ARG A 403 -7.38 2.44 2.39
CA ARG A 403 -6.53 3.57 2.80
C ARG A 403 -5.88 4.24 1.58
N ALA A 404 -6.66 4.36 0.49
CA ALA A 404 -6.23 4.93 -0.77
C ALA A 404 -7.14 6.09 -1.18
N ARG A 405 -6.59 7.06 -1.92
CA ARG A 405 -7.31 8.22 -2.46
C ARG A 405 -7.17 8.29 -3.97
N LEU A 406 -8.13 8.96 -4.59
CA LEU A 406 -8.21 9.17 -6.02
C LEU A 406 -7.87 10.63 -6.33
N THR A 407 -6.86 10.84 -7.16
CA THR A 407 -6.42 12.15 -7.61
C THR A 407 -6.58 12.24 -9.12
N LYS A 408 -7.39 13.19 -9.61
CA LYS A 408 -7.53 13.46 -11.04
C LYS A 408 -6.29 14.20 -11.54
N THR A 409 -5.58 13.63 -12.50
CA THR A 409 -4.36 14.23 -13.05
C THR A 409 -4.21 13.95 -14.53
N THR A 410 -3.24 14.59 -15.16
CA THR A 410 -2.85 14.32 -16.55
C THR A 410 -1.61 13.45 -16.55
N VAL A 411 -1.70 12.28 -17.17
CA VAL A 411 -0.59 11.33 -17.33
C VAL A 411 -0.10 11.31 -18.76
N GLN A 412 1.22 11.19 -18.93
CA GLN A 412 1.84 11.08 -20.24
C GLN A 412 1.72 9.64 -20.74
N THR A 413 1.00 9.46 -21.85
CA THR A 413 0.89 8.18 -22.54
C THR A 413 1.66 8.23 -23.86
N GLN A 414 1.76 7.09 -24.54
CA GLN A 414 2.31 7.03 -25.91
C GLN A 414 1.52 7.88 -26.92
N HIS A 415 0.29 8.28 -26.59
CA HIS A 415 -0.56 9.15 -27.41
C HIS A 415 -0.59 10.60 -26.91
N GLY A 416 0.31 10.97 -25.98
CA GLY A 416 0.38 12.29 -25.36
C GLY A 416 -0.32 12.36 -24.00
N PRO A 417 -0.49 13.58 -23.46
CA PRO A 417 -1.11 13.81 -22.15
C PRO A 417 -2.60 13.45 -22.17
N THR A 418 -3.02 12.53 -21.32
CA THR A 418 -4.42 12.13 -21.17
C THR A 418 -4.88 12.30 -19.72
N PRO A 419 -6.12 12.76 -19.47
CA PRO A 419 -6.68 12.77 -18.13
C PRO A 419 -6.82 11.33 -17.62
N ALA A 420 -6.41 11.08 -16.38
CA ALA A 420 -6.62 9.82 -15.70
C ALA A 420 -6.87 10.01 -14.21
N ASP A 421 -7.58 9.05 -13.63
CA ASP A 421 -7.78 8.97 -12.19
C ASP A 421 -6.65 8.12 -11.59
N VAL A 422 -5.67 8.79 -11.00
CA VAL A 422 -4.54 8.13 -10.33
C VAL A 422 -4.94 7.74 -8.91
N VAL A 423 -4.49 6.56 -8.48
CA VAL A 423 -4.72 6.05 -7.12
C VAL A 423 -3.41 6.01 -6.37
N GLU A 424 -3.43 6.50 -5.14
CA GLU A 424 -2.30 6.50 -4.23
C GLU A 424 -2.75 6.14 -2.82
N PHE A 425 -1.87 5.51 -2.03
CA PHE A 425 -2.12 5.40 -0.59
C PHE A 425 -2.19 6.79 0.05
N VAL A 426 -2.99 6.91 1.10
CA VAL A 426 -3.08 8.13 1.91
C VAL A 426 -1.73 8.41 2.57
N GLU A 427 -1.06 7.37 3.08
CA GLU A 427 0.24 7.46 3.73
C GLU A 427 1.37 7.07 2.76
N ALA A 428 2.35 7.95 2.58
CA ALA A 428 3.44 7.77 1.61
C ALA A 428 4.34 6.55 1.90
N ALA A 429 4.40 6.07 3.14
CA ALA A 429 5.21 4.90 3.53
C ALA A 429 4.51 3.55 3.22
N TYR A 430 3.20 3.55 2.99
CA TYR A 430 2.42 2.32 2.84
C TYR A 430 2.83 1.41 1.68
N PRO A 431 3.15 1.92 0.48
CA PRO A 431 3.60 1.06 -0.62
C PRO A 431 4.70 0.08 -0.19
N SER A 432 5.78 0.58 0.42
CA SER A 432 6.86 -0.25 0.92
C SER A 432 6.42 -1.21 2.03
N LEU A 433 5.63 -0.72 2.99
CA LEU A 433 5.25 -1.49 4.16
C LEU A 433 4.32 -2.64 3.81
N VAL A 434 3.33 -2.39 2.96
CA VAL A 434 2.40 -3.40 2.46
C VAL A 434 3.14 -4.47 1.68
N LEU A 435 4.01 -4.08 0.74
CA LEU A 435 4.73 -5.04 -0.11
C LEU A 435 5.62 -5.96 0.73
N ARG A 436 6.33 -5.38 1.72
CA ARG A 436 7.17 -6.11 2.66
C ARG A 436 6.36 -7.03 3.58
N HIS A 437 5.26 -6.53 4.15
CA HIS A 437 4.36 -7.31 5.00
C HIS A 437 3.80 -8.53 4.26
N ILE A 438 3.35 -8.37 3.02
CA ILE A 438 2.87 -9.48 2.19
C ILE A 438 3.98 -10.53 2.01
N TRP A 439 5.20 -10.08 1.71
CA TRP A 439 6.34 -10.98 1.50
C TRP A 439 6.69 -11.77 2.76
N GLN A 440 6.70 -11.13 3.94
CA GLN A 440 7.20 -11.71 5.18
C GLN A 440 6.16 -12.56 5.93
N GLU A 441 4.87 -12.20 5.86
CA GLU A 441 3.83 -12.85 6.68
C GLU A 441 3.03 -13.91 5.91
N TYR A 442 3.10 -13.93 4.57
CA TYR A 442 2.24 -14.79 3.74
C TYR A 442 3.06 -15.68 2.79
N ASP A 443 3.83 -16.62 3.36
CA ASP A 443 4.68 -17.55 2.61
C ASP A 443 3.94 -18.31 1.50
N ASP A 444 2.71 -18.77 1.77
CA ASP A 444 1.86 -19.47 0.78
C ASP A 444 1.55 -18.63 -0.47
N THR A 445 1.65 -17.31 -0.38
CA THR A 445 1.37 -16.39 -1.49
C THR A 445 2.61 -16.09 -2.33
N GLN A 446 3.81 -16.36 -1.82
CA GLN A 446 5.07 -16.03 -2.49
C GLN A 446 5.18 -16.65 -3.89
N PRO A 447 4.85 -17.94 -4.15
CA PRO A 447 4.94 -18.50 -5.50
C PRO A 447 4.04 -17.80 -6.52
N ALA A 448 2.82 -17.44 -6.12
CA ALA A 448 1.88 -16.70 -6.95
C ALA A 448 2.34 -15.26 -7.20
N LEU A 449 2.90 -14.60 -6.17
CA LEU A 449 3.46 -13.26 -6.25
C LEU A 449 4.68 -13.23 -7.19
N ILE A 450 5.60 -14.20 -7.08
CA ILE A 450 6.77 -14.33 -7.95
C ILE A 450 6.35 -14.52 -9.40
N THR A 451 5.43 -15.45 -9.67
CA THR A 451 4.93 -15.69 -11.02
C THR A 451 4.26 -14.43 -11.60
N TRP A 452 3.49 -13.72 -10.78
CA TRP A 452 2.87 -12.46 -11.17
C TRP A 452 3.89 -11.38 -11.51
N LEU A 453 4.91 -11.18 -10.66
CA LEU A 453 5.99 -10.24 -10.93
C LEU A 453 6.76 -10.61 -12.19
N GLN A 454 7.10 -11.88 -12.39
CA GLN A 454 7.80 -12.35 -13.61
C GLN A 454 7.06 -11.98 -14.90
N GLU A 455 5.74 -12.17 -14.95
CA GLU A 455 4.90 -11.81 -16.11
C GLU A 455 4.88 -10.29 -16.36
N LEU A 456 4.80 -9.52 -15.28
CA LEU A 456 4.80 -8.07 -15.26
C LEU A 456 6.09 -7.46 -15.86
N GLY A 457 7.23 -8.14 -15.75
CA GLY A 457 8.46 -7.73 -16.41
C GLY A 457 8.41 -7.77 -17.94
N GLY A 458 7.50 -8.54 -18.53
CA GLY A 458 7.27 -8.58 -19.98
C GLY A 458 6.07 -7.74 -20.45
N HIS A 459 5.50 -6.92 -19.56
CA HIS A 459 4.26 -6.20 -19.85
C HIS A 459 4.43 -5.16 -20.97
N PRO A 460 3.43 -4.97 -21.86
CA PRO A 460 3.54 -4.00 -22.97
C PRO A 460 3.73 -2.56 -22.49
N SER A 461 3.06 -2.16 -21.39
CA SER A 461 3.26 -0.85 -20.77
C SER A 461 4.62 -0.75 -20.09
N GLU A 462 5.44 0.19 -20.52
CA GLU A 462 6.76 0.51 -19.98
C GLU A 462 6.72 0.95 -18.52
N GLU A 463 5.75 1.78 -18.13
CA GLU A 463 5.59 2.20 -16.72
C GLU A 463 5.34 0.99 -15.80
N VAL A 464 4.55 0.01 -16.27
CA VAL A 464 4.29 -1.22 -15.51
C VAL A 464 5.57 -2.03 -15.31
N ARG A 465 6.39 -2.18 -16.37
CA ARG A 465 7.68 -2.88 -16.28
C ARG A 465 8.64 -2.18 -15.33
N ILE A 466 8.76 -0.86 -15.42
CA ILE A 466 9.60 -0.06 -14.53
C ILE A 466 9.16 -0.24 -13.07
N ARG A 467 7.86 -0.10 -12.77
CA ARG A 467 7.35 -0.27 -11.40
C ARG A 467 7.54 -1.68 -10.86
N SER A 468 7.39 -2.68 -11.73
CA SER A 468 7.61 -4.09 -11.36
C SER A 468 9.09 -4.38 -11.10
N GLY A 469 10.00 -3.84 -11.91
CA GLY A 469 11.43 -3.88 -11.66
C GLY A 469 11.80 -3.23 -10.32
N ILE A 470 11.25 -2.04 -10.02
CA ILE A 470 11.48 -1.36 -8.74
C ILE A 470 10.94 -2.20 -7.56
N ALA A 471 9.75 -2.79 -7.68
CA ALA A 471 9.20 -3.66 -6.63
C ALA A 471 10.07 -4.90 -6.39
N VAL A 472 10.55 -5.56 -7.44
CA VAL A 472 11.49 -6.70 -7.32
C VAL A 472 12.80 -6.27 -6.68
N GLY A 473 13.36 -5.13 -7.09
CA GLY A 473 14.58 -4.58 -6.49
C GLY A 473 14.40 -4.19 -5.02
N ALA A 474 13.24 -3.68 -4.64
CA ALA A 474 12.89 -3.39 -3.25
C ALA A 474 12.74 -4.67 -2.42
N LEU A 475 12.07 -5.70 -2.93
CA LEU A 475 11.97 -7.01 -2.26
C LEU A 475 13.33 -7.72 -2.17
N ALA A 476 14.26 -7.43 -3.07
CA ALA A 476 15.61 -7.99 -3.05
C ALA A 476 16.39 -7.62 -1.78
N SER A 477 16.00 -6.54 -1.08
CA SER A 477 16.56 -6.23 0.25
C SER A 477 16.17 -7.22 1.34
N LEU A 478 15.14 -8.03 1.11
CA LEU A 478 14.66 -9.06 2.05
C LEU A 478 15.19 -10.44 1.69
N ALA A 479 15.32 -10.74 0.39
CA ALA A 479 15.66 -12.08 -0.09
C ALA A 479 16.42 -12.03 -1.43
N PHE A 480 17.59 -11.38 -1.45
CA PHE A 480 18.37 -11.14 -2.68
C PHE A 480 18.63 -12.43 -3.48
N ASP A 481 19.24 -13.45 -2.86
CA ASP A 481 19.60 -14.69 -3.55
C ASP A 481 18.37 -15.44 -4.11
N PHE A 482 17.27 -15.46 -3.35
CA PHE A 482 16.03 -16.09 -3.80
C PHE A 482 15.43 -15.36 -5.00
N LEU A 483 15.35 -14.02 -4.96
CA LEU A 483 14.82 -13.21 -6.06
C LEU A 483 15.76 -13.16 -7.27
N CYS A 484 17.06 -13.28 -7.05
CA CYS A 484 18.03 -13.48 -8.13
C CYS A 484 17.70 -14.74 -8.93
N ARG A 485 17.55 -15.88 -8.26
CA ARG A 485 17.25 -17.17 -8.91
C ARG A 485 15.83 -17.22 -9.48
N SER A 486 14.86 -16.70 -8.76
CA SER A 486 13.43 -16.83 -9.10
C SER A 486 12.91 -15.74 -10.02
N VAL A 487 13.54 -14.56 -10.15
CA VAL A 487 13.02 -13.47 -11.00
C VAL A 487 14.10 -12.84 -11.87
N LEU A 488 15.22 -12.38 -11.29
CA LEU A 488 16.21 -11.59 -12.02
C LEU A 488 16.92 -12.39 -13.11
N VAL A 489 17.39 -13.62 -12.81
CA VAL A 489 18.02 -14.50 -13.80
C VAL A 489 17.03 -14.88 -14.92
N PRO A 490 15.78 -15.32 -14.63
CA PRO A 490 14.78 -15.56 -15.67
C PRO A 490 14.49 -14.35 -16.57
N TRP A 491 14.51 -13.14 -16.02
CA TRP A 491 14.37 -11.92 -16.81
C TRP A 491 15.61 -11.60 -17.64
N ALA A 492 16.81 -11.71 -17.05
CA ALA A 492 18.08 -11.40 -17.69
C ALA A 492 18.38 -12.34 -18.87
N ARG A 493 18.06 -13.62 -18.74
CA ARG A 493 18.20 -14.63 -19.81
C ARG A 493 17.08 -14.61 -20.84
N SER A 494 16.07 -13.75 -20.68
CA SER A 494 14.93 -13.77 -21.57
C SER A 494 15.32 -13.20 -22.94
N LYS A 495 14.83 -13.83 -24.01
CA LYS A 495 14.91 -13.28 -25.37
C LYS A 495 14.10 -11.99 -25.54
N ASP A 496 13.09 -11.76 -24.69
CA ASP A 496 12.29 -10.54 -24.67
C ASP A 496 13.09 -9.38 -24.04
N SER A 497 13.48 -8.39 -24.85
CA SER A 497 14.27 -7.23 -24.40
C SER A 497 13.59 -6.44 -23.29
N ARG A 498 12.26 -6.45 -23.25
CA ARG A 498 11.45 -5.80 -22.20
C ARG A 498 11.70 -6.41 -20.82
N ARG A 499 11.89 -7.73 -20.74
CA ARG A 499 12.21 -8.41 -19.47
C ARG A 499 13.62 -8.10 -19.01
N ARG A 500 14.59 -8.05 -19.95
CA ARG A 500 15.97 -7.62 -19.65
C ARG A 500 16.02 -6.19 -19.12
N GLU A 501 15.21 -5.28 -19.70
CA GLU A 501 15.04 -3.92 -19.19
C GLU A 501 14.52 -3.91 -17.74
N ALA A 502 13.49 -4.71 -17.44
CA ALA A 502 12.95 -4.83 -16.09
C ALA A 502 13.98 -5.37 -15.08
N ALA A 503 14.83 -6.33 -15.49
CA ALA A 503 15.95 -6.81 -14.68
C ALA A 503 16.96 -5.71 -14.38
N ALA A 504 17.36 -4.92 -15.38
CA ALA A 504 18.27 -3.79 -15.18
C ALA A 504 17.69 -2.74 -14.22
N VAL A 505 16.38 -2.43 -14.31
CA VAL A 505 15.69 -1.54 -13.36
C VAL A 505 15.69 -2.12 -11.93
N ALA A 506 15.46 -3.42 -11.79
CA ALA A 506 15.48 -4.07 -10.49
C ALA A 506 16.88 -4.06 -9.85
N LEU A 507 17.93 -4.27 -10.65
CA LEU A 507 19.32 -4.18 -10.20
C LEU A 507 19.71 -2.74 -9.80
N ASP A 508 19.33 -1.72 -10.59
CA ASP A 508 19.52 -0.31 -10.23
C ASP A 508 18.83 0.04 -8.89
N THR A 509 17.62 -0.49 -8.70
CA THR A 509 16.85 -0.29 -7.48
C THR A 509 17.50 -1.00 -6.28
N ALA A 510 17.95 -2.25 -6.45
CA ALA A 510 18.64 -3.02 -5.41
C ALA A 510 20.01 -2.39 -5.06
N ASN A 511 20.73 -1.85 -6.03
CA ASN A 511 22.01 -1.15 -5.85
C ASN A 511 21.89 0.12 -4.97
N ALA A 512 20.68 0.69 -4.89
CA ALA A 512 20.38 1.80 -3.98
C ALA A 512 20.46 1.40 -2.50
N THR A 513 20.28 0.12 -2.19
CA THR A 513 20.37 -0.44 -0.84
C THR A 513 21.86 -0.68 -0.51
N PRO A 514 22.44 0.02 0.48
CA PRO A 514 23.88 -0.07 0.79
C PRO A 514 24.36 -1.52 1.01
N GLU A 515 23.55 -2.34 1.67
CA GLU A 515 23.86 -3.73 2.02
C GLU A 515 23.94 -4.65 0.80
N LEU A 516 23.21 -4.34 -0.29
CA LEU A 516 23.17 -5.16 -1.50
C LEU A 516 24.14 -4.68 -2.59
N ARG A 517 24.65 -3.46 -2.47
CA ARG A 517 25.42 -2.77 -3.52
C ARG A 517 26.55 -3.63 -4.09
N MET A 518 27.35 -4.23 -3.22
CA MET A 518 28.47 -5.08 -3.64
C MET A 518 27.98 -6.37 -4.32
N ALA A 519 26.93 -7.01 -3.78
CA ALA A 519 26.37 -8.22 -4.37
C ALA A 519 25.78 -7.98 -5.77
N VAL A 520 25.08 -6.85 -5.96
CA VAL A 520 24.54 -6.43 -7.26
C VAL A 520 25.66 -6.19 -8.26
N ARG A 521 26.72 -5.47 -7.87
CA ARG A 521 27.87 -5.18 -8.74
C ARG A 521 28.58 -6.45 -9.19
N ASN A 522 28.84 -7.36 -8.26
CA ASN A 522 29.46 -8.65 -8.58
C ASN A 522 28.60 -9.47 -9.55
N LEU A 523 27.28 -9.44 -9.39
CA LEU A 523 26.35 -10.13 -10.29
C LEU A 523 26.37 -9.53 -11.70
N VAL A 524 26.33 -8.20 -11.80
CA VAL A 524 26.35 -7.49 -13.09
C VAL A 524 27.68 -7.71 -13.80
N HIS A 525 28.79 -7.60 -13.08
CA HIS A 525 30.13 -7.88 -13.63
C HIS A 525 30.25 -9.34 -14.10
N LYS A 526 29.76 -10.29 -13.32
CA LYS A 526 29.70 -11.69 -13.76
C LYS A 526 28.92 -11.82 -15.06
N TRP A 527 27.72 -11.23 -15.16
CA TRP A 527 26.90 -11.31 -16.38
C TRP A 527 27.54 -10.63 -17.60
N SER A 528 28.39 -9.62 -17.41
CA SER A 528 29.12 -9.00 -18.53
C SER A 528 30.24 -9.89 -19.11
N GLU A 529 30.69 -10.90 -18.36
CA GLU A 529 31.74 -11.83 -18.78
C GLU A 529 31.18 -13.18 -19.26
N GLU A 530 29.87 -13.39 -19.21
CA GLU A 530 29.23 -14.62 -19.68
C GLU A 530 29.18 -14.67 -21.22
N GLU A 531 29.21 -15.87 -21.79
CA GLU A 531 29.08 -16.07 -23.24
C GLU A 531 27.64 -15.86 -23.75
N GLU A 532 26.64 -15.90 -22.86
CA GLU A 532 25.22 -15.75 -23.18
C GLU A 532 24.87 -14.28 -23.51
N PRO A 533 24.54 -13.93 -24.76
CA PRO A 533 24.35 -12.54 -25.18
C PRO A 533 23.25 -11.80 -24.41
N GLU A 534 22.21 -12.51 -23.98
CA GLU A 534 21.10 -11.95 -23.19
C GLU A 534 21.57 -11.47 -21.80
N LEU A 535 22.48 -12.20 -21.15
CA LEU A 535 23.05 -11.81 -19.86
C LEU A 535 23.94 -10.58 -20.01
N VAL A 536 24.83 -10.58 -21.03
CA VAL A 536 25.69 -9.44 -21.35
C VAL A 536 24.84 -8.20 -21.65
N ALA A 537 23.81 -8.34 -22.48
CA ALA A 537 22.88 -7.27 -22.82
C ALA A 537 22.08 -6.74 -21.60
N THR A 538 21.87 -7.55 -20.57
CA THR A 538 21.27 -7.10 -19.31
C THR A 538 22.28 -6.36 -18.44
N ALA A 539 23.52 -6.85 -18.37
CA ALA A 539 24.61 -6.21 -17.63
C ALA A 539 24.91 -4.80 -18.17
N VAL A 540 24.99 -4.67 -19.50
CA VAL A 540 25.17 -3.39 -20.20
C VAL A 540 24.08 -2.38 -19.82
N ARG A 541 22.81 -2.78 -19.86
CA ARG A 541 21.68 -1.93 -19.46
C ARG A 541 21.75 -1.54 -17.99
N ALA A 542 22.24 -2.42 -17.12
CA ALA A 542 22.45 -2.11 -15.71
C ALA A 542 23.60 -1.12 -15.52
N TYR A 543 24.70 -1.26 -16.26
CA TYR A 543 25.81 -0.31 -16.26
C TYR A 543 25.43 1.10 -16.69
N GLY A 544 24.46 1.25 -17.62
CA GLY A 544 23.87 2.54 -17.99
C GLY A 544 23.06 3.23 -16.88
N SER A 545 23.04 2.69 -15.65
CA SER A 545 22.32 3.24 -14.48
C SER A 545 23.27 3.56 -13.31
N SER A 546 22.75 3.67 -12.08
CA SER A 546 23.59 3.94 -10.90
C SER A 546 24.54 2.78 -10.54
N VAL A 547 24.40 1.61 -11.18
CA VAL A 547 25.30 0.48 -10.96
C VAL A 547 26.70 0.77 -11.53
N GLY A 548 26.78 1.42 -12.70
CA GLY A 548 28.05 1.66 -13.41
C GLY A 548 28.85 2.88 -12.95
N THR A 549 28.27 3.80 -12.17
CA THR A 549 28.93 5.08 -11.79
C THR A 549 30.23 4.91 -11.01
N ASP A 550 30.40 3.78 -10.31
CA ASP A 550 31.56 3.49 -9.49
C ASP A 550 32.44 2.37 -10.08
N GLN A 551 32.07 1.81 -11.24
CA GLN A 551 32.80 0.75 -11.97
C GLN A 551 33.16 1.21 -13.38
N LEU A 552 33.53 2.48 -13.53
CA LEU A 552 33.75 3.10 -14.84
C LEU A 552 34.74 2.31 -15.71
N ASP A 553 35.78 1.73 -15.13
CA ASP A 553 36.76 0.93 -15.89
C ASP A 553 36.16 -0.35 -16.48
N ASP A 554 35.32 -1.07 -15.72
CA ASP A 554 34.63 -2.28 -16.19
C ASP A 554 33.57 -1.91 -17.24
N VAL A 555 32.89 -0.79 -17.02
CA VAL A 555 31.88 -0.23 -17.94
C VAL A 555 32.53 0.12 -19.28
N PHE A 556 33.66 0.84 -19.29
CA PHE A 556 34.35 1.22 -20.52
C PHE A 556 34.93 0.01 -21.24
N LYS A 557 35.58 -0.93 -20.54
CA LYS A 557 36.05 -2.18 -21.16
C LYS A 557 34.92 -2.97 -21.80
N THR A 558 33.79 -3.06 -21.10
CA THR A 558 32.59 -3.73 -21.62
C THR A 558 32.07 -2.99 -22.84
N PHE A 559 31.91 -1.66 -22.82
CA PHE A 559 31.46 -0.91 -23.98
C PHE A 559 32.43 -0.97 -25.18
N ASP A 560 33.74 -0.97 -24.95
CA ASP A 560 34.76 -1.10 -26.00
C ASP A 560 34.70 -2.48 -26.66
N LEU A 561 34.59 -3.57 -25.88
CA LEU A 561 34.41 -4.93 -26.38
C LEU A 561 33.10 -5.10 -27.20
N LEU A 562 32.06 -4.34 -26.85
CA LEU A 562 30.74 -4.48 -27.46
C LEU A 562 30.53 -3.57 -28.68
N ALA A 563 31.31 -2.50 -28.79
CA ALA A 563 31.36 -1.67 -30.01
C ALA A 563 31.86 -2.47 -31.23
N GLU A 564 32.58 -3.56 -30.99
CA GLU A 564 33.08 -4.51 -31.99
C GLU A 564 32.20 -5.77 -32.13
N SER A 565 31.11 -5.89 -31.37
CA SER A 565 30.24 -7.07 -31.39
C SER A 565 29.23 -7.04 -32.54
N GLU A 566 29.17 -8.13 -33.32
CA GLU A 566 28.16 -8.34 -34.36
C GLU A 566 26.80 -8.83 -33.81
N ASN A 567 26.70 -9.08 -32.50
CA ASN A 567 25.48 -9.63 -31.92
C ASN A 567 24.42 -8.54 -31.71
N PHE A 568 23.33 -8.63 -32.46
CA PHE A 568 22.22 -7.67 -32.41
C PHE A 568 21.64 -7.44 -31.00
N THR A 569 21.55 -8.47 -30.17
CA THR A 569 21.00 -8.38 -28.79
C THR A 569 21.84 -7.48 -27.89
N ILE A 570 23.16 -7.48 -28.11
CA ILE A 570 24.14 -6.67 -27.41
C ILE A 570 24.09 -5.23 -27.95
N VAL A 571 24.05 -5.05 -29.27
CA VAL A 571 23.97 -3.72 -29.91
C VAL A 571 22.70 -2.97 -29.49
N GLU A 572 21.55 -3.67 -29.43
CA GLU A 572 20.26 -3.16 -28.91
C GLU A 572 20.30 -2.83 -27.41
N ALA A 573 21.31 -3.26 -26.65
CA ALA A 573 21.47 -2.91 -25.24
C ALA A 573 22.26 -1.61 -25.04
N VAL A 574 23.10 -1.25 -26.01
CA VAL A 574 23.92 -0.04 -26.02
C VAL A 574 23.14 1.16 -26.59
N CYS A 575 22.26 0.90 -27.57
CA CYS A 575 21.31 1.88 -28.13
C CYS A 575 20.09 2.02 -27.21
#